data_AF-A0A3C0NBD2-F1
#
_entry.id   AF-A0A3C0NBD2-F1
#
_cell.length_a   1.000
_cell.length_b   1.000
_cell.length_c   1.000
_cell.angle_alpha   90.00
_cell.angle_beta   90.00
_cell.angle_gamma   90.00
#
_symmetry.space_group_name_H-M   'P 1'
#
loop_
_entity.id
_entity.type
_entity.pdbx_description
1 polymer ?
#
loop_
_entity_poly.entity_id
_entity_poly.type
_entity_poly.pdbx_seq_one_letter_code
_entity_poly.pdbx_strand_id
1 'polypeptide(L)' 'MLTKHGSSKLRFPLWQFLIQLLFDSTSKTVLNPCLFWHNYKIQLLERCWNYEVIQLLEDCWQKEVEPELLTQSSVQN' A
#
# COMPACT_ATOMS: atom_id res chain seq x y z
N MET A 1 3.87 -7.68 -14.32
CA MET A 1 2.80 -8.68 -14.50
C MET A 1 1.78 -8.43 -13.40
N LEU A 2 0.72 -7.65 -13.67
CA LEU A 2 -0.27 -7.25 -12.67
C LEU A 2 -1.16 -8.46 -12.35
N THR A 3 -0.89 -9.14 -11.24
CA THR A 3 -1.72 -10.24 -10.77
C THR A 3 -3.05 -9.67 -10.28
N LYS A 4 -4.09 -9.92 -11.06
CA LYS A 4 -5.47 -9.55 -10.78
C LYS A 4 -5.92 -10.25 -9.49
N HIS A 5 -5.75 -9.59 -8.35
CA HIS A 5 -6.19 -10.13 -7.07
C HIS A 5 -7.72 -10.20 -7.08
N GLY A 6 -8.25 -11.42 -6.93
CA GLY A 6 -9.69 -11.69 -6.95
C GLY A 6 -10.43 -10.77 -5.97
N SER A 7 -11.66 -10.40 -6.33
CA SER A 7 -12.52 -9.51 -5.56
C SER A 7 -12.81 -10.05 -4.15
N SER A 8 -11.86 -9.89 -3.23
CA SER A 8 -12.08 -10.18 -1.82
C SER A 8 -12.98 -9.09 -1.26
N LYS A 9 -14.27 -9.42 -1.08
CA LYS A 9 -15.22 -8.55 -0.37
C LYS A 9 -14.60 -8.16 0.97
N LEU A 10 -14.33 -6.88 1.15
CA LEU A 10 -13.83 -6.33 2.40
C LEU A 10 -14.83 -6.64 3.52
N ARG A 11 -14.38 -7.34 4.56
CA ARG A 11 -15.20 -7.68 5.74
C ARG A 11 -14.91 -6.69 6.86
N PHE A 12 -15.93 -6.40 7.67
CA PHE A 12 -15.78 -5.52 8.82
C PHE A 12 -14.76 -6.11 9.81
N PRO A 13 -13.72 -5.36 10.23
CA PRO A 13 -12.67 -5.89 11.08
C PRO A 13 -13.06 -5.73 12.54
N LEU A 14 -13.93 -6.63 13.01
CA LEU A 14 -14.44 -6.67 14.38
C LEU A 14 -13.31 -6.59 15.41
N TRP A 15 -12.22 -7.32 15.18
CA TRP A 15 -11.09 -7.34 16.10
C TRP A 15 -10.42 -5.96 16.24
N GLN A 16 -10.21 -5.26 15.14
CA GLN A 16 -9.60 -3.91 15.15
C GLN A 16 -10.54 -2.89 15.77
N PHE A 17 -11.86 -3.03 15.54
CA PHE A 17 -12.88 -2.21 16.19
C PHE A 17 -12.91 -2.42 17.72
N LEU A 18 -12.64 -3.62 18.22
CA LEU A 18 -12.57 -3.90 19.66
C LEU A 18 -11.24 -3.44 20.27
N ILE A 19 -10.13 -3.56 19.55
CA ILE A 19 -8.80 -3.13 20.04
C ILE A 19 -8.73 -1.61 20.28
N GLN A 20 -9.33 -0.78 19.41
CA GLN A 20 -9.33 0.68 19.64
C GLN A 20 -10.00 1.08 20.97
N LEU A 21 -10.84 0.23 21.54
CA LEU A 21 -11.49 0.48 22.84
C LEU A 21 -10.60 0.09 24.02
N LEU A 22 -9.64 -0.80 23.81
CA LEU A 22 -8.84 -1.41 24.87
C LEU A 22 -7.42 -0.86 24.93
N PHE A 23 -6.87 -0.36 23.82
CA PHE A 23 -5.43 -0.06 23.70
C PHE A 23 -5.11 1.33 23.14
N ASP A 24 -6.11 2.13 22.77
CA ASP A 24 -5.86 3.42 22.14
C ASP A 24 -6.18 4.58 23.09
N SER A 25 -5.18 5.01 23.87
CA SER A 25 -5.26 6.18 24.74
C SER A 25 -5.04 7.50 23.99
N THR A 26 -4.61 7.44 22.73
CA THR A 26 -4.04 8.58 21.99
C THR A 26 -4.89 8.99 20.80
N SER A 27 -5.55 8.03 20.14
CA SER A 27 -6.50 8.32 19.07
C SER A 27 -7.93 8.46 19.61
N LYS A 28 -8.73 9.30 18.94
CA LYS A 28 -10.14 9.50 19.30
C LYS A 28 -10.89 8.18 19.09
N THR A 29 -11.23 7.50 20.17
CA THR A 29 -11.99 6.24 20.13
C THR A 29 -13.30 6.42 19.35
N VAL A 30 -13.48 5.65 18.27
CA VAL A 30 -14.68 5.72 17.42
C VAL A 30 -15.64 4.60 17.81
N LEU A 31 -16.61 4.94 18.66
CA LEU A 31 -17.65 3.99 19.12
C LEU A 31 -18.71 3.69 18.06
N ASN A 32 -18.86 4.54 17.04
CA ASN A 32 -19.82 4.34 15.98
C ASN A 32 -19.25 3.35 14.92
N PRO A 33 -19.84 2.16 14.74
CA PRO A 33 -19.31 1.14 13.84
C PRO A 33 -19.35 1.57 12.37
N CYS A 34 -20.35 2.35 11.95
CA CYS A 34 -20.42 2.86 10.57
C CYS A 34 -19.28 3.85 10.29
N LEU A 35 -19.01 4.76 11.24
CA LEU A 35 -17.93 5.74 11.13
C LEU A 35 -16.56 5.05 11.13
N PHE A 36 -16.37 4.08 12.03
CA PHE A 36 -15.16 3.27 12.04
C PHE A 36 -14.95 2.54 10.71
N TRP A 37 -16.01 1.93 10.15
CA TRP A 37 -15.90 1.21 8.89
C TRP A 37 -15.51 2.11 7.72
N HIS A 38 -16.07 3.32 7.68
CA HIS A 38 -15.71 4.32 6.67
C HIS A 38 -14.24 4.71 6.77
N ASN A 39 -13.77 5.08 7.97
CA ASN A 39 -12.38 5.45 8.22
C ASN A 39 -11.42 4.29 7.94
N TYR A 40 -11.79 3.07 8.32
CA TYR A 40 -11.00 1.88 8.07
C TYR A 40 -10.75 1.65 6.58
N LYS A 41 -11.78 1.84 5.73
CA LYS A 41 -11.62 1.71 4.27
C LYS A 41 -10.67 2.74 3.69
N ILE A 42 -10.74 3.98 4.17
CA ILE A 42 -9.84 5.06 3.73
C ILE A 42 -8.41 4.69 4.10
N GLN A 43 -8.15 4.32 5.35
CA GLN A 43 -6.81 3.93 5.80
C GLN A 43 -6.28 2.71 5.05
N LEU A 44 -7.15 1.74 4.74
CA LEU A 44 -6.76 0.59 3.94
C LEU A 44 -6.32 1.02 2.54
N LEU A 45 -7.07 1.93 1.91
CA LEU A 45 -6.75 2.46 0.60
C LEU A 45 -5.43 3.24 0.61
N GLU A 46 -5.19 4.08 1.61
CA GLU A 46 -3.94 4.81 1.80
C GLU A 46 -2.74 3.86 1.95
N ARG A 47 -2.89 2.79 2.72
CA ARG A 47 -1.83 1.77 2.88
C ARG A 47 -1.54 1.06 1.57
N CYS A 48 -2.57 0.67 0.82
CA CYS A 48 -2.41 0.04 -0.49
C CYS A 48 -1.72 0.99 -1.47
N TRP A 49 -2.14 2.26 -1.48
CA TRP A 49 -1.53 3.28 -2.34
C TRP A 49 -0.06 3.51 -2.01
N ASN A 50 0.28 3.64 -0.72
CA ASN A 50 1.67 3.76 -0.28
C ASN A 50 2.50 2.53 -0.66
N TYR A 51 1.92 1.33 -0.54
CA TYR A 51 2.60 0.10 -0.94
C TYR A 51 2.88 0.08 -2.46
N GLU A 52 1.92 0.46 -3.29
CA GLU A 52 2.09 0.53 -4.74
C GLU A 52 3.18 1.54 -5.14
N VAL A 53 3.20 2.72 -4.49
CA VAL A 53 4.24 3.73 -4.72
C VAL A 53 5.62 3.22 -4.31
N ILE A 54 5.75 2.55 -3.16
CA ILE A 54 7.02 1.97 -2.71
C ILE A 54 7.50 0.90 -3.69
N GLN A 55 6.63 -0.01 -4.12
CA GLN A 55 6.99 -1.03 -5.10
C GLN A 55 7.46 -0.42 -6.42
N LEU A 56 6.77 0.60 -6.91
CA LEU A 56 7.17 1.29 -8.13
C LEU A 56 8.53 1.98 -7.97
N LEU A 57 8.79 2.60 -6.81
CA LEU A 57 10.08 3.21 -6.52
C LEU A 57 11.21 2.16 -6.46
N GLU A 58 10.99 1.02 -5.82
CA GLU A 58 11.96 -0.10 -5.80
C GLU A 58 12.25 -0.63 -7.20
N ASP A 59 11.22 -0.80 -8.03
CA ASP A 59 11.35 -1.24 -9.42
C ASP A 59 12.13 -0.23 -10.27
N CYS A 60 11.88 1.07 -10.10
CA CYS A 60 12.61 2.13 -10.80
C CYS A 60 14.07 2.21 -10.35
N TRP A 61 14.31 2.09 -9.04
CA TRP A 61 15.65 2.09 -8.47
C TRP A 61 16.50 0.91 -9.00
N GLN A 62 15.92 -0.28 -9.12
CA GLN A 62 16.62 -1.45 -9.69
C GLN A 62 17.02 -1.23 -11.16
N LYS A 63 16.26 -0.43 -11.92
CA LYS A 63 16.58 -0.12 -13.32
C LYS A 63 17.69 0.91 -13.50
N GLU A 64 17.81 1.85 -12.57
CA GLU A 64 18.93 2.81 -12.56
C GLU A 64 20.26 2.15 -12.15
N VAL A 65 20.20 1.02 -11.44
CA VAL A 65 21.36 0.25 -10.99
C VAL A 65 21.91 -0.69 -12.08
N GLU A 66 21.24 -0.84 -13.23
CA GLU A 66 21.82 -1.51 -14.41
C GLU A 66 22.67 -0.50 -15.19
N PRO A 67 24.00 -0.47 -14.99
CA PRO A 67 24.83 0.57 -15.58
C PRO A 67 25.04 0.22 -17.05
N GLU A 68 24.57 1.10 -17.94
CA GLU A 68 25.29 1.51 -19.16
C GLU A 68 26.11 0.42 -19.90
N LEU A 69 25.54 -0.75 -20.19
CA LEU A 69 26.15 -1.69 -21.16
C LEU A 69 25.60 -1.54 -22.58
N LEU A 70 24.92 -0.44 -22.89
CA LEU A 70 24.44 -0.13 -24.25
C LEU A 70 24.85 1.25 -24.79
N THR A 71 26.00 1.78 -24.37
CA THR A 71 26.67 2.91 -25.07
C THR A 71 28.02 2.51 -25.66
N GLN A 72 28.19 1.25 -26.07
CA GLN A 72 29.32 0.80 -26.91
C GLN A 72 28.90 0.33 -28.33
N SER A 73 27.74 0.75 -28.83
CA SER A 73 27.33 0.44 -30.22
C SER A 73 27.04 1.68 -31.08
N SER A 74 27.82 2.75 -30.91
CA SER A 74 27.82 3.85 -31.89
C SER A 74 29.15 4.59 -32.02
N VAL A 75 30.29 3.88 -32.00
CA VAL A 75 31.54 4.33 -32.63
C VAL A 75 32.27 3.09 -33.14
N GLN A 76 32.16 2.80 -34.45
CA GLN A 76 33.07 2.03 -35.33
C GLN A 76 32.30 1.24 -36.40
N ASN A 77 31.86 1.95 -37.45
CA ASN A 77 32.38 1.82 -38.84
C ASN A 77 31.54 2.68 -39.79
#